data_AF-A0A0F6AAV7-F1
#
_entry.id   AF-A0A0F6AAV7-F1
#
_cell.length_a   1.000
_cell.length_b   1.000
_cell.length_c   1.000
_cell.angle_alpha   90.00
_cell.angle_beta   90.00
_cell.angle_gamma   90.00
#
_symmetry.space_group_name_H-M   'P 1'
#
loop_
_entity.id
_entity.type
_entity.pdbx_description
1 polymer ?
#
loop_
_entity_poly.entity_id
_entity_poly.type
_entity_poly.pdbx_seq_one_letter_code
_entity_poly.pdbx_strand_id
1 'polypeptide(L)'
;MKKYFVYALAVSLLSAGLFATMVNLIRCTSNPLIEKVELDILLLRTAVIAYDKLLNKDISQLQNFYELSQTSPNLLKDMPLDPWDKPYGFEYLGGESKAFIIWSKGSIYLEEGLIMYLFKKEGNTYQQSLLTMQSDELENHH
;
A
#
# COMPACT_ATOMS: atom_id res chain seq x y z
N MET A 1 23.22 11.81 53.54
CA MET A 1 23.38 11.14 52.23
C MET A 1 22.37 10.01 51.94
N LYS A 2 21.64 9.43 52.91
CA LYS A 2 20.67 8.34 52.63
C LYS A 2 19.34 8.76 51.98
N LYS A 3 18.88 10.00 52.19
CA LYS A 3 17.56 10.45 51.70
C LYS A 3 17.52 10.65 50.17
N TYR A 4 18.58 11.20 49.57
CA TYR A 4 18.64 11.47 48.11
C TYR A 4 18.68 10.20 47.25
N PHE A 5 19.22 9.10 47.79
CA PHE A 5 19.28 7.82 47.08
C PHE A 5 17.89 7.19 46.89
N VAL A 6 17.00 7.36 47.88
CA VAL A 6 15.62 6.86 47.83
C VAL A 6 14.78 7.67 46.83
N TYR A 7 14.97 8.99 46.76
CA TYR A 7 14.30 9.84 45.77
C TYR A 7 14.77 9.53 44.35
N ALA A 8 16.08 9.31 44.14
CA ALA A 8 16.61 8.94 42.82
C ALA A 8 16.05 7.59 42.33
N LEU A 9 15.97 6.58 43.21
CA LEU A 9 15.38 5.28 42.88
C LEU A 9 13.88 5.40 42.56
N ALA A 10 13.11 6.14 43.36
CA ALA A 10 11.67 6.31 43.14
C ALA A 10 11.35 7.03 41.81
N VAL A 11 12.14 8.05 41.44
CA VAL A 11 11.99 8.76 40.17
C VAL A 11 12.35 7.86 38.98
N SER A 12 13.41 7.05 39.11
CA SER A 12 13.80 6.10 38.05
C SER A 12 12.73 5.02 37.80
N LEU A 13 12.13 4.47 38.86
CA LEU A 13 11.05 3.48 38.78
C LEU A 13 9.75 4.05 38.19
N LEU A 14 9.40 5.31 38.52
CA LEU A 14 8.25 5.98 37.91
C LEU A 14 8.46 6.25 36.41
N SER A 15 9.68 6.64 36.01
CA SER A 15 9.99 6.88 34.60
C SER A 15 9.99 5.60 33.75
N ALA A 16 10.46 4.47 34.29
CA ALA A 16 10.43 3.19 33.60
C ALA A 16 8.99 2.65 33.42
N GLY A 17 8.12 2.86 34.42
CA GLY A 17 6.71 2.48 34.34
C GLY A 17 5.92 3.28 33.29
N LEU A 18 6.22 4.57 33.12
CA LEU A 18 5.60 5.43 32.11
C LEU A 18 6.06 5.10 30.68
N PHE A 19 7.30 4.63 30.49
CA PHE A 19 7.76 4.15 29.18
C PHE A 19 7.15 2.79 28.81
N ALA A 20 6.98 1.88 29.76
CA ALA A 20 6.43 0.55 29.50
C ALA A 20 4.94 0.58 29.07
N THR A 21 4.16 1.56 29.52
CA THR A 21 2.74 1.69 29.15
C THR A 21 2.52 2.31 27.77
N MET A 22 3.50 3.03 27.20
CA MET A 22 3.40 3.56 25.84
C MET A 22 3.76 2.56 24.73
N VAL A 23 4.48 1.48 25.05
CA VAL A 23 4.85 0.45 24.04
C VAL A 23 3.65 -0.42 23.63
N ASN A 24 2.58 -0.46 24.44
CA ASN A 24 1.41 -1.29 24.18
C ASN A 24 0.26 -0.58 23.44
N LEU A 25 0.44 0.68 23.00
CA LEU A 25 -0.65 1.45 22.36
C LEU A 25 -0.58 1.52 20.82
N ILE A 26 0.39 0.88 20.16
CA ILE A 26 0.54 0.93 18.70
C ILE A 26 0.73 -0.48 18.14
N ARG A 27 -0.28 -1.33 18.33
CA ARG A 27 -0.51 -2.47 17.44
C ARG A 27 -1.90 -2.31 16.84
N CYS A 28 -2.05 -1.30 16.00
CA CYS A 28 -2.91 -1.48 14.83
C CYS A 28 -2.26 -2.63 14.06
N THR A 29 -2.75 -3.85 14.23
CA THR A 29 -2.31 -5.01 13.48
C THR A 29 -2.79 -4.83 12.04
N SER A 30 -2.04 -4.08 11.23
CA SER A 30 -2.20 -4.12 9.77
C SER A 30 -1.99 -5.57 9.33
N ASN A 31 -2.86 -6.07 8.48
CA ASN A 31 -2.66 -7.39 7.89
C ASN A 31 -1.42 -7.31 6.99
N PRO A 32 -0.34 -8.07 7.27
CA PRO A 32 0.92 -7.98 6.54
C PRO A 32 0.77 -8.31 5.04
N LEU A 33 -0.25 -9.09 4.68
CA LEU A 33 -0.56 -9.41 3.27
C LEU A 33 -1.11 -8.17 2.56
N ILE A 34 -2.00 -7.42 3.21
CA ILE A 34 -2.55 -6.16 2.69
C ILE A 34 -1.44 -5.11 2.58
N GLU A 35 -0.60 -4.97 3.59
CA GLU A 35 0.52 -4.02 3.57
C GLU A 35 1.49 -4.30 2.42
N LYS A 36 1.78 -5.59 2.15
CA LYS A 36 2.55 -5.97 0.97
C LYS A 36 1.85 -5.56 -0.33
N VAL A 37 0.53 -5.77 -0.44
CA VAL A 37 -0.25 -5.34 -1.62
C VAL A 37 -0.15 -3.83 -1.83
N GLU A 38 -0.26 -3.03 -0.78
CA GLU A 38 -0.18 -1.58 -0.87
C GLU A 38 1.21 -1.11 -1.34
N LEU A 39 2.27 -1.71 -0.82
CA LEU A 39 3.65 -1.41 -1.23
C LEU A 39 3.91 -1.78 -2.69
N ASP A 40 3.43 -2.95 -3.12
CA ASP A 40 3.57 -3.40 -4.51
C ASP A 40 2.77 -2.48 -5.45
N ILE A 41 1.55 -2.08 -5.08
CA ILE A 41 0.75 -1.13 -5.87
C ILE A 41 1.43 0.24 -5.96
N LEU A 42 2.07 0.71 -4.89
CA LEU A 42 2.85 1.96 -4.91
C LEU A 42 4.02 1.88 -5.90
N LEU A 43 4.75 0.76 -5.91
CA LEU A 43 5.83 0.51 -6.87
C LEU A 43 5.29 0.52 -8.31
N LEU A 44 4.23 -0.25 -8.56
CA LEU A 44 3.62 -0.38 -9.90
C LEU A 44 3.08 0.97 -10.41
N ARG A 45 2.37 1.72 -9.57
CA ARG A 45 1.93 3.10 -9.87
C ARG A 45 3.11 3.99 -10.24
N THR A 46 4.20 3.93 -9.48
CA THR A 46 5.39 4.73 -9.74
C THR A 46 5.98 4.42 -11.11
N ALA A 47 6.03 3.13 -11.49
CA ALA A 47 6.47 2.70 -12.82
C ALA A 47 5.57 3.24 -13.95
N VAL A 48 4.23 3.21 -13.78
CA VAL A 48 3.27 3.77 -14.76
C VAL A 48 3.46 5.28 -14.93
N ILE A 49 3.62 6.00 -13.81
CA ILE A 49 3.83 7.45 -13.85
C ILE A 49 5.17 7.79 -14.52
N ALA A 50 6.21 7.00 -14.27
CA ALA A 50 7.50 7.16 -14.92
C ALA A 50 7.43 6.87 -16.43
N TYR A 51 6.63 5.88 -16.83
CA TYR A 51 6.36 5.58 -18.24
C TYR A 51 5.72 6.79 -18.96
N ASP A 52 4.74 7.46 -18.32
CA ASP A 52 4.11 8.69 -18.85
C ASP A 52 5.08 9.87 -18.88
N LYS A 53 5.75 10.15 -17.76
CA LYS A 53 6.44 11.43 -17.56
C LYS A 53 7.91 11.42 -17.93
N LEU A 54 8.61 10.31 -17.67
CA LEU A 54 10.05 10.22 -17.90
C LEU A 54 10.34 9.69 -19.30
N LEU A 55 9.57 8.70 -19.76
CA LEU A 55 9.73 8.15 -21.10
C LEU A 55 8.85 8.83 -22.16
N ASN A 56 7.96 9.74 -21.74
CA ASN A 56 7.02 10.46 -22.61
C ASN A 56 6.18 9.50 -23.48
N LYS A 57 5.81 8.34 -22.92
CA LYS A 57 4.98 7.33 -23.58
C LYS A 57 3.54 7.44 -23.09
N ASP A 58 2.57 7.21 -23.97
CA ASP A 58 1.17 7.25 -23.56
C ASP A 58 0.81 5.99 -22.76
N ILE A 59 0.29 6.17 -21.54
CA ILE A 59 -0.19 5.09 -20.66
C ILE A 59 -1.19 4.18 -21.38
N SER A 60 -1.97 4.71 -22.33
CA SER A 60 -2.91 3.91 -23.14
C SER A 60 -2.26 2.75 -23.91
N GLN A 61 -0.95 2.84 -24.16
CA GLN A 61 -0.18 1.80 -24.86
C GLN A 61 0.27 0.68 -23.92
N LEU A 62 0.28 0.90 -22.61
CA LEU A 62 0.70 -0.09 -21.63
C LEU A 62 -0.39 -1.17 -21.50
N GLN A 63 -0.07 -2.42 -21.86
CA GLN A 63 -1.05 -3.51 -21.75
C GLN A 63 -1.02 -4.18 -20.38
N ASN A 64 0.18 -4.41 -19.83
CA ASN A 64 0.37 -5.07 -18.54
C ASN A 64 1.78 -4.81 -17.99
N PHE A 65 1.99 -5.14 -16.71
CA PHE A 65 3.28 -4.94 -16.04
C PHE A 65 4.38 -5.90 -16.50
N TYR A 66 4.02 -7.07 -17.03
CA TYR A 66 5.00 -7.99 -17.59
C TYR A 66 5.66 -7.38 -18.84
N GLU A 67 4.89 -6.78 -19.74
CA GLU A 67 5.43 -6.05 -20.89
C GLU A 67 6.30 -4.87 -20.45
N LEU A 68 5.89 -4.13 -19.41
CA LEU A 68 6.68 -3.03 -18.88
C LEU A 68 8.05 -3.50 -18.38
N SER A 69 8.11 -4.65 -17.70
CA SER A 69 9.37 -5.18 -17.20
C SER A 69 10.31 -5.65 -18.30
N GLN A 70 9.76 -6.16 -19.41
CA GLN A 70 10.57 -6.56 -20.57
C GLN A 70 11.07 -5.35 -21.38
N THR A 71 10.21 -4.36 -21.61
CA THR A 71 10.51 -3.24 -22.52
C THR A 71 11.24 -2.09 -21.83
N SER A 72 11.00 -1.90 -20.52
CA SER A 72 11.53 -0.80 -19.73
C SER A 72 11.98 -1.28 -18.35
N PRO A 73 12.96 -2.21 -18.26
CA PRO A 73 13.40 -2.80 -16.99
C PRO A 73 13.96 -1.78 -15.98
N ASN A 74 14.36 -0.59 -16.44
CA ASN A 74 14.77 0.52 -15.58
C ASN A 74 13.61 1.12 -14.78
N LEU A 75 12.36 0.93 -15.22
CA LEU A 75 11.15 1.37 -14.52
C LEU A 75 10.59 0.28 -13.62
N LEU A 76 10.68 -0.98 -14.07
CA LEU A 76 10.20 -2.15 -13.34
C LEU A 76 11.08 -3.34 -13.70
N LYS A 77 12.03 -3.71 -12.84
CA LYS A 77 12.98 -4.77 -13.16
C LYS A 77 12.30 -6.15 -13.20
N ASP A 78 11.57 -6.45 -12.14
CA ASP A 78 10.84 -7.71 -11.96
C ASP A 78 9.38 -7.36 -11.64
N MET A 79 8.44 -8.12 -12.21
CA MET A 79 7.02 -7.95 -11.87
C MET A 79 6.75 -8.61 -10.52
N PRO A 80 6.36 -7.86 -9.47
CA PRO A 80 5.97 -8.47 -8.21
C PRO A 80 4.71 -9.32 -8.42
N LEU A 81 4.65 -10.44 -7.70
CA LEU A 81 3.43 -11.19 -7.51
C LEU A 81 2.76 -10.71 -6.23
N ASP A 82 1.44 -10.74 -6.20
CA ASP A 82 0.70 -10.48 -4.98
C ASP A 82 0.96 -11.57 -3.92
N PRO A 83 0.56 -11.39 -2.65
CA PRO A 83 0.84 -12.36 -1.59
C PRO A 83 0.30 -13.79 -1.84
N TRP A 84 -0.54 -13.97 -2.87
CA TRP A 84 -1.15 -15.25 -3.25
C TRP A 84 -0.65 -15.75 -4.60
N ASP A 85 0.56 -15.32 -4.98
CA ASP A 85 1.27 -15.71 -6.21
C ASP A 85 0.51 -15.41 -7.50
N LYS A 86 -0.36 -14.39 -7.49
CA LYS A 86 -1.05 -13.92 -8.70
C LYS A 86 -0.41 -12.65 -9.24
N PRO A 87 -0.41 -12.47 -10.57
CA PRO A 87 0.00 -11.21 -11.17
C PRO A 87 -1.00 -10.11 -10.83
N TYR A 88 -0.49 -8.91 -10.55
CA TYR A 88 -1.29 -7.70 -10.48
C TYR A 88 -1.93 -7.37 -11.84
N GLY A 89 -3.17 -6.90 -11.80
CA GLY A 89 -3.86 -6.40 -12.98
C GLY A 89 -3.66 -4.90 -13.19
N PHE A 90 -3.81 -4.48 -14.44
CA PHE A 90 -3.73 -3.10 -14.88
C PHE A 90 -4.78 -2.83 -15.95
N GLU A 91 -5.41 -1.67 -15.90
CA GLU A 91 -6.30 -1.20 -16.97
C GLU A 91 -6.28 0.31 -17.07
N TYR A 92 -6.10 0.82 -18.28
CA TYR A 92 -6.21 2.24 -18.58
C TYR A 92 -7.68 2.57 -18.90
N LEU A 93 -8.28 3.46 -18.11
CA LEU A 93 -9.68 3.85 -18.25
C LEU A 93 -9.87 5.03 -19.22
N GLY A 94 -8.80 5.75 -19.55
CA GLY A 94 -8.89 6.93 -20.40
C GLY A 94 -9.55 8.13 -19.73
N GLY A 95 -10.25 8.92 -20.55
CA GLY A 95 -10.93 10.16 -20.15
C GLY A 95 -10.03 11.40 -20.11
N GLU A 96 -10.66 12.55 -19.84
CA GLU A 96 -9.99 13.87 -19.81
C GLU A 96 -8.83 13.93 -18.81
N SER A 97 -8.87 13.11 -17.77
CA SER A 97 -7.95 13.15 -16.63
C SER A 97 -6.98 11.97 -16.55
N LYS A 98 -6.66 11.30 -17.67
CA LYS A 98 -5.76 10.11 -17.75
C LYS A 98 -5.90 9.19 -16.52
N ALA A 99 -6.94 8.38 -16.47
CA ALA A 99 -7.19 7.48 -15.35
C ALA A 99 -6.76 6.03 -15.63
N PHE A 100 -6.28 5.33 -14.60
CA PHE A 100 -5.98 3.90 -14.67
C PHE A 100 -6.23 3.21 -13.32
N ILE A 101 -6.41 1.90 -13.35
CA ILE A 101 -6.59 1.07 -12.16
C ILE A 101 -5.47 0.03 -12.03
N ILE A 102 -5.13 -0.31 -10.80
CA ILE A 102 -4.23 -1.42 -10.45
C ILE A 102 -4.94 -2.25 -9.39
N TRP A 103 -4.92 -3.58 -9.53
CA TRP A 103 -5.57 -4.46 -8.56
C TRP A 103 -4.80 -5.74 -8.27
N SER A 104 -4.96 -6.25 -7.06
CA SER A 104 -4.72 -7.66 -6.72
C SER A 104 -6.05 -8.39 -6.64
N LYS A 105 -6.08 -9.63 -7.13
CA LYS A 105 -7.29 -10.47 -7.07
C LYS A 105 -7.60 -10.96 -5.66
N GLY A 106 -6.67 -10.86 -4.71
CA GLY A 106 -6.88 -11.41 -3.39
C GLY A 106 -6.79 -12.94 -3.36
N SER A 107 -7.20 -13.50 -2.24
CA SER A 107 -7.43 -14.93 -2.05
C SER A 107 -8.87 -15.20 -1.66
N ILE A 108 -9.57 -15.94 -2.53
CA ILE A 108 -10.90 -16.47 -2.24
C ILE A 108 -10.91 -17.39 -1.00
N TYR A 109 -9.76 -17.97 -0.63
CA TYR A 109 -9.66 -18.92 0.48
C TYR A 109 -9.44 -18.26 1.84
N LEU A 110 -8.92 -17.02 1.84
CA LEU A 110 -8.60 -16.28 3.07
C LEU A 110 -9.58 -15.13 3.30
N GLU A 111 -10.68 -15.08 2.54
CA GLU A 111 -11.65 -13.97 2.47
C GLU A 111 -11.04 -12.62 2.08
N GLU A 112 -9.73 -12.55 1.84
CA GLU A 112 -8.97 -11.41 1.34
C GLU A 112 -9.41 -11.10 -0.09
N GLY A 113 -10.40 -10.21 -0.20
CA GLY A 113 -11.07 -9.88 -1.43
C GLY A 113 -10.20 -9.09 -2.43
N LEU A 114 -10.82 -8.75 -3.56
CA LEU A 114 -10.27 -7.84 -4.56
C LEU A 114 -9.84 -6.52 -3.91
N ILE A 115 -8.56 -6.16 -4.06
CA ILE A 115 -8.02 -4.87 -3.62
C ILE A 115 -7.69 -4.07 -4.87
N MET A 116 -8.39 -2.96 -5.07
CA MET A 116 -8.28 -2.16 -6.28
C MET A 116 -8.08 -0.68 -5.96
N TYR A 117 -7.11 -0.07 -6.64
CA TYR A 117 -6.88 1.37 -6.56
C TYR A 117 -7.10 2.04 -7.91
N LEU A 118 -7.79 3.17 -7.88
CA LEU A 118 -7.91 4.12 -8.97
C LEU A 118 -6.82 5.19 -8.84
N PHE A 119 -6.19 5.48 -9.97
CA PHE A 119 -5.25 6.58 -10.12
C PHE A 119 -5.76 7.54 -11.18
N LYS A 120 -5.99 8.79 -10.80
CA LYS A 120 -6.49 9.84 -11.70
C LYS A 120 -5.54 11.01 -11.72
N LYS A 121 -5.21 11.53 -12.90
CA LYS A 121 -4.36 12.71 -13.02
C LYS A 121 -5.14 13.95 -12.60
N GLU A 122 -4.58 14.67 -11.64
CA GLU A 122 -5.07 15.97 -11.17
C GLU A 122 -3.89 16.93 -11.18
N GLY A 123 -3.91 17.88 -12.12
CA GLY A 123 -2.78 18.75 -12.42
C GLY A 123 -1.54 17.96 -12.83
N ASN A 124 -0.46 18.10 -12.05
CA ASN A 124 0.81 17.42 -12.28
C ASN A 124 0.99 16.14 -11.47
N THR A 125 -0.02 15.69 -10.72
CA THR A 125 0.07 14.50 -9.85
C THR A 125 -1.03 13.51 -10.18
N TYR A 126 -0.87 12.27 -9.70
CA TYR A 126 -1.94 11.27 -9.74
C TYR A 126 -2.49 11.10 -8.33
N GLN A 127 -3.76 11.40 -8.12
CA GLN A 127 -4.44 11.07 -6.87
C GLN A 127 -4.79 9.59 -6.84
N GLN A 128 -4.73 9.01 -5.65
CA GLN A 128 -5.02 7.60 -5.38
C GLN A 128 -6.34 7.49 -4.63
N SER A 129 -7.19 6.56 -5.04
CA SER A 129 -8.43 6.24 -4.32
C SER A 129 -8.59 4.73 -4.25
N LEU A 130 -8.90 4.22 -3.06
CA LEU A 130 -9.26 2.81 -2.88
C LEU A 130 -10.69 2.59 -3.41
N LEU A 131 -10.87 1.62 -4.30
CA LEU A 131 -12.17 1.29 -4.88
C LEU A 131 -12.88 0.13 -4.15
N THR A 132 -12.16 -0.65 -3.36
CA THR A 132 -12.70 -1.81 -2.63
C THR A 132 -12.01 -1.97 -1.28
N MET A 133 -12.80 -2.08 -0.21
CA MET A 133 -12.40 -2.67 1.06
C MET A 133 -13.32 -3.87 1.32
N GLN A 134 -12.78 -4.92 1.93
CA GLN A 134 -13.50 -6.15 2.31
C GLN A 134 -14.83 -5.87 3.02
N SER A 135 -15.74 -6.83 2.86
CA SER A 135 -17.16 -6.84 3.24
C SER A 135 -17.46 -6.86 4.76
N ASP A 136 -16.71 -6.14 5.59
CA ASP A 136 -16.95 -6.12 7.04
C ASP A 136 -18.15 -5.23 7.44
N GLU A 137 -18.75 -4.50 6.49
CA GLU A 137 -19.95 -3.69 6.74
C GLU A 137 -21.28 -4.49 6.75
N LEU A 138 -21.25 -5.81 6.58
CA LEU A 138 -22.47 -6.63 6.57
C LEU A 138 -22.85 -7.27 7.92
N GLU A 139 -22.02 -7.19 8.96
CA GLU A 139 -22.32 -7.78 10.27
C GLU A 139 -23.07 -6.86 11.27
N ASN A 140 -23.30 -5.59 10.96
CA ASN A 140 -23.97 -4.65 11.90
C ASN A 140 -25.47 -4.39 11.62
N HIS A 141 -26.10 -5.19 10.78
CA HIS A 141 -27.55 -5.12 10.54
C HIS A 141 -28.23 -6.48 10.64
N HIS A 142 -28.25 -7.05 11.85
CA HIS A 142 -29.28 -8.02 12.25
C HIS A 142 -29.66 -7.89 13.72
#